data_AF-A0AA88R7Y7-F1
#
_entry.id   AF-A0AA88R7Y7-F1
#
_cell.length_a   1.000
_cell.length_b   1.000
_cell.length_c   1.000
_cell.angle_alpha   90.00
_cell.angle_beta   90.00
_cell.angle_gamma   90.00
#
_symmetry.space_group_name_H-M   'P 1'
#
loop_
_entity.id
_entity.type
_entity.pdbx_description
1 polymer ?
#
loop_
_entity_poly.entity_id
_entity_poly.type
_entity_poly.pdbx_seq_one_letter_code
_entity_poly.pdbx_strand_id
1 'polypeptide(L)'
;MLVYSYSHVMHGFSARLTVSQLSQLERHPIHLSTFQESFGKFLTTHSMRFLGLRHNSGMWPAASYGRDVIIGLFDTGIWPESESFSDSGMSPIPGRWKGTCENGTDFSASLCNKKLIGARAFNKGFLAAGGRIRHKDFNSTRDFDGHGTRTSSTAAGNHVPGISHFGYARGTAKGVAPRARIAMHKVGWATDTGADTAASDILAAMDQAIMDGVDAMSLSIEKSMV
;
A
#
# COMPACT_ATOMS: atom_id res chain seq x y z
N MET A 1 11.54 9.55 34.02
CA MET A 1 11.35 8.11 33.69
C MET A 1 11.92 7.87 32.31
N LEU A 2 12.99 7.08 32.20
CA LEU A 2 13.53 6.65 30.92
C LEU A 2 12.48 5.78 30.21
N VAL A 3 12.23 6.04 28.93
CA VAL A 3 11.29 5.28 28.10
C VAL A 3 12.09 4.35 27.18
N TYR A 4 12.98 4.90 26.35
CA TYR A 4 13.87 4.12 25.48
C TYR A 4 15.28 4.74 25.41
N SER A 5 16.27 3.91 25.09
CA SER A 5 17.65 4.34 24.80
C SER A 5 18.01 3.94 23.37
N TYR A 6 18.76 4.78 22.67
CA TYR A 6 19.17 4.61 21.27
C TYR A 6 20.69 4.55 21.20
N SER A 7 21.24 3.58 20.47
CA SER A 7 22.69 3.37 20.34
C SER A 7 23.17 3.12 18.91
N HIS A 8 22.27 2.92 17.94
CA HIS A 8 22.63 2.48 16.59
C HIS A 8 22.48 3.58 15.53
N VAL A 9 21.30 4.24 15.48
CA VAL A 9 21.02 5.31 14.50
C VAL A 9 21.40 6.68 15.07
N MET A 10 21.29 6.83 16.39
CA MET A 10 21.73 7.99 17.16
C MET A 10 22.04 7.52 18.59
N HIS A 11 22.94 8.23 19.26
CA HIS A 11 23.20 8.06 20.69
C HIS A 11 22.31 9.01 21.48
N GLY A 12 21.28 8.49 22.15
CA GLY A 12 20.33 9.32 22.88
C GLY A 12 19.28 8.50 23.61
N PHE A 13 18.24 9.16 24.12
CA PHE A 13 17.15 8.47 24.81
C PHE A 13 15.86 9.28 24.76
N SER A 14 14.72 8.62 24.96
CA SER A 14 13.43 9.26 25.25
C SER A 14 13.12 9.08 26.74
N ALA A 15 12.65 10.15 27.39
CA ALA A 15 12.31 10.11 28.80
C ALA A 15 11.19 11.09 29.12
N ARG A 16 10.36 10.73 30.09
CA ARG A 16 9.47 11.69 30.75
C ARG A 16 10.29 12.47 31.79
N LEU A 17 10.53 13.75 31.51
CA LEU A 17 11.29 14.67 32.34
C LEU A 17 10.38 15.78 32.89
N THR A 18 10.69 16.27 34.09
CA THR A 18 10.16 17.57 34.55
C THR A 18 10.91 18.71 33.85
N VAL A 19 10.35 19.93 33.89
CA VAL A 19 11.02 21.13 33.34
C VAL A 19 12.41 21.33 33.97
N SER A 20 12.53 21.12 35.29
CA SER A 20 13.81 21.23 36.00
C SER A 20 14.85 20.20 35.53
N GLN A 21 14.42 18.96 35.28
CA GLN A 21 15.28 17.89 34.77
C GLN A 21 15.71 18.16 33.33
N LEU A 22 14.80 18.66 32.48
CA LEU A 22 15.11 19.08 31.12
C LEU A 22 16.17 20.19 31.11
N SER A 23 16.00 21.24 31.92
CA SER A 23 16.97 22.34 32.00
C SER A 23 18.34 21.91 32.55
N GLN A 24 18.40 20.88 33.39
CA GLN A 24 19.69 20.31 33.81
C GLN A 24 20.37 19.56 32.67
N LEU A 25 19.59 18.81 31.89
CA LEU A 25 20.08 18.03 30.77
C LEU A 25 20.56 18.91 29.61
N GLU A 26 19.83 19.97 29.28
CA GLU A 26 20.19 20.90 28.20
C GLU A 26 21.49 21.68 28.47
N ARG A 27 21.88 21.79 29.74
CA ARG A 27 23.14 22.41 30.16
C ARG A 27 24.33 21.44 30.16
N HIS A 28 24.10 20.15 29.91
CA HIS A 28 25.18 19.18 29.90
C HIS A 28 26.02 19.34 28.63
N PRO A 29 27.37 19.34 28.70
CA PRO A 29 28.23 19.56 27.54
C PRO A 29 28.13 18.50 26.43
N ILE A 30 27.46 17.37 26.69
CA ILE A 30 27.24 16.29 25.71
C ILE A 30 25.83 16.33 25.10
N HIS A 31 24.97 17.23 25.58
CA HIS A 31 23.64 17.41 25.05
C HIS A 31 23.73 18.15 23.71
N LEU A 32 23.16 17.55 22.65
CA LEU A 32 23.09 18.16 21.32
C LEU A 32 21.74 18.84 21.06
N SER A 33 20.65 18.15 21.35
CA SER A 33 19.29 18.64 21.10
C SER A 33 18.24 17.87 21.89
N THR A 34 17.17 18.55 22.29
CA THR A 34 15.96 17.99 22.87
C THR A 34 14.77 18.28 21.97
N PHE A 35 13.88 17.29 21.85
CA PHE A 35 12.62 17.44 21.14
C PHE A 35 11.49 16.97 22.05
N GLN A 36 10.44 17.77 22.18
CA GLN A 36 9.25 17.36 22.89
C GLN A 36 8.56 16.23 22.12
N GLU A 37 8.13 15.19 22.84
CA GLU A 37 7.36 14.09 22.26
C GLU A 37 6.15 14.64 21.51
N SER A 38 5.97 14.18 20.28
CA SER A 38 4.89 14.64 19.42
C SER A 38 4.18 13.43 18.81
N PHE A 39 2.85 13.45 18.89
CA PHE A 39 2.04 12.38 18.34
C PHE A 39 1.72 12.68 16.88
N GLY A 40 2.19 11.83 15.98
CA GLY A 40 1.75 11.86 14.58
C GLY A 40 0.32 11.38 14.45
N LYS A 41 -0.43 11.95 13.49
CA LYS A 41 -1.68 11.35 13.01
C LYS A 41 -1.39 10.60 11.72
N PHE A 42 -1.86 9.35 11.61
CA PHE A 42 -1.79 8.58 10.37
C PHE A 42 -2.77 9.17 9.35
N LEU A 43 -2.29 10.03 8.46
CA LEU A 43 -3.09 10.70 7.44
C LEU A 43 -2.53 10.41 6.05
N THR A 44 -3.18 9.52 5.30
CA THR A 44 -2.77 9.17 3.93
C THR A 44 -2.99 10.31 2.92
N THR A 45 -3.87 11.27 3.21
CA THR A 45 -4.09 12.47 2.37
C THR A 45 -2.95 13.49 2.43
N HIS A 46 -2.09 13.42 3.46
CA HIS A 46 -0.98 14.36 3.65
C HIS A 46 0.41 13.73 3.54
N SER A 47 0.52 12.38 3.50
CA SER A 47 1.80 11.66 3.40
C SER A 47 2.70 12.18 2.28
N MET A 48 2.14 12.49 1.11
CA MET A 48 2.94 12.98 -0.03
C MET A 48 3.54 14.37 0.23
N ARG A 49 2.78 15.24 0.91
CA ARG A 49 3.30 16.55 1.32
C ARG A 49 4.39 16.40 2.38
N PHE A 50 4.21 15.46 3.31
CA PHE A 50 5.23 15.13 4.32
C PHE A 50 6.53 14.63 3.67
N LEU A 51 6.44 13.78 2.65
CA LEU A 51 7.59 13.31 1.85
C LEU A 51 8.18 14.37 0.91
N GLY A 52 7.66 15.61 0.93
CA GLY A 52 8.15 16.69 0.07
C GLY A 52 7.78 16.56 -1.41
N LEU A 53 6.85 15.66 -1.78
CA LEU A 53 6.35 15.54 -3.16
C LEU A 53 5.47 16.75 -3.49
N ARG A 54 5.91 17.56 -4.46
CA ARG A 54 5.24 18.79 -4.90
C ARG A 54 4.72 18.63 -6.32
N HIS A 55 3.60 19.26 -6.61
CA HIS A 55 2.94 19.15 -7.91
C HIS A 55 3.78 19.78 -9.05
N ASN A 56 4.46 20.90 -8.78
CA ASN A 56 5.15 21.67 -9.83
C ASN A 56 6.67 21.53 -9.78
N SER A 57 7.22 20.71 -8.89
CA SER A 57 8.68 20.52 -8.78
C SER A 57 9.05 19.21 -8.07
N GLY A 58 10.29 18.77 -8.26
CA GLY A 58 10.81 17.55 -7.63
C GLY A 58 10.41 16.27 -8.36
N MET A 59 10.29 15.17 -7.60
CA MET A 59 10.18 13.82 -8.14
C MET A 59 8.92 13.60 -9.00
N TRP A 60 7.77 14.20 -8.68
CA TRP A 60 6.53 13.97 -9.43
C TRP A 60 6.61 14.45 -10.88
N PRO A 61 6.96 15.72 -11.17
CA PRO A 61 7.19 16.14 -12.55
C PRO A 61 8.31 15.34 -13.23
N ALA A 62 9.43 15.09 -12.53
CA ALA A 62 10.57 14.38 -13.10
C ALA A 62 10.25 12.94 -13.54
N ALA A 63 9.46 12.22 -12.73
CA ALA A 63 9.02 10.86 -13.02
C ALA A 63 7.66 10.80 -13.74
N SER A 64 7.14 11.93 -14.24
CA SER A 64 5.81 12.02 -14.85
C SER A 64 4.70 11.38 -14.00
N TYR A 65 4.78 11.52 -12.68
CA TYR A 65 3.85 10.93 -11.71
C TYR A 65 3.76 9.39 -11.76
N GLY A 66 4.81 8.74 -12.27
CA GLY A 66 4.86 7.29 -12.50
C GLY A 66 4.09 6.85 -13.74
N ARG A 67 3.84 7.75 -14.70
CA ARG A 67 3.14 7.42 -15.95
C ARG A 67 3.77 6.17 -16.60
N ASP A 68 2.90 5.24 -16.97
CA ASP A 68 3.22 3.99 -17.67
C ASP A 68 4.14 3.01 -16.92
N VAL A 69 4.47 3.31 -15.66
CA VAL A 69 4.97 2.33 -14.69
C VAL A 69 3.82 1.45 -14.24
N ILE A 70 4.04 0.14 -14.16
CA ILE A 70 3.08 -0.88 -13.76
C ILE A 70 3.54 -1.45 -12.42
N ILE A 71 2.74 -1.23 -11.39
CA ILE A 71 2.99 -1.77 -10.05
C ILE A 71 2.14 -3.03 -9.87
N GLY A 72 2.80 -4.16 -9.63
CA GLY A 72 2.18 -5.42 -9.25
C GLY A 72 1.98 -5.46 -7.74
N LEU A 73 0.74 -5.59 -7.29
CA LEU A 73 0.40 -5.71 -5.86
C LEU A 73 0.00 -7.14 -5.52
N PHE A 74 0.55 -7.65 -4.43
CA PHE A 74 0.34 -9.01 -3.95
C PHE A 74 -0.32 -8.92 -2.58
N ASP A 75 -1.64 -9.15 -2.54
CA ASP A 75 -2.44 -8.77 -1.37
C ASP A 75 -3.77 -9.55 -1.31
N THR A 76 -4.74 -9.07 -0.53
CA THR A 76 -6.10 -9.65 -0.35
C THR A 76 -7.06 -9.38 -1.51
N GLY A 77 -6.60 -8.68 -2.56
CA GLY A 77 -7.39 -8.32 -3.73
C GLY A 77 -7.58 -6.82 -3.88
N ILE A 78 -8.52 -6.41 -4.73
CA ILE A 78 -8.85 -4.99 -4.93
C ILE A 78 -10.36 -4.77 -5.01
N TRP A 79 -10.84 -3.62 -4.52
CA TRP A 79 -12.19 -3.14 -4.70
C TRP A 79 -12.26 -2.18 -5.89
N PRO A 80 -12.52 -2.67 -7.13
CA PRO A 80 -12.29 -1.89 -8.35
C PRO A 80 -13.19 -0.66 -8.48
N GLU A 81 -14.35 -0.64 -7.83
CA GLU A 81 -15.29 0.49 -7.85
C GLU A 81 -14.83 1.69 -7.02
N SER A 82 -13.71 1.58 -6.27
CA SER A 82 -13.16 2.73 -5.55
C SER A 82 -12.75 3.85 -6.52
N GLU A 83 -13.12 5.09 -6.20
CA GLU A 83 -12.68 6.28 -6.95
C GLU A 83 -11.15 6.40 -7.06
N SER A 84 -10.41 5.79 -6.12
CA SER A 84 -8.94 5.72 -6.20
C SER A 84 -8.44 4.95 -7.42
N PHE A 85 -9.28 4.11 -8.03
CA PHE A 85 -8.96 3.30 -9.20
C PHE A 85 -9.72 3.76 -10.45
N SER A 86 -10.32 4.95 -10.40
CA SER A 86 -10.82 5.64 -11.60
C SER A 86 -9.67 5.87 -12.59
N ASP A 87 -9.96 5.71 -13.88
CA ASP A 87 -9.00 5.89 -14.95
C ASP A 87 -9.00 7.30 -15.57
N SER A 88 -9.64 8.25 -14.89
CA SER A 88 -9.66 9.66 -15.26
C SER A 88 -8.23 10.23 -15.39
N GLY A 89 -7.95 10.78 -16.57
CA GLY A 89 -6.64 11.33 -16.93
C GLY A 89 -5.52 10.31 -17.17
N MET A 90 -5.85 9.01 -17.25
CA MET A 90 -4.90 7.97 -17.63
C MET A 90 -4.75 7.86 -19.16
N SER A 91 -3.50 7.71 -19.63
CA SER A 91 -3.18 7.38 -21.02
C SER A 91 -3.70 5.97 -21.39
N PRO A 92 -3.75 5.60 -22.70
CA PRO A 92 -3.97 4.20 -23.10
C PRO A 92 -3.03 3.23 -22.39
N ILE A 93 -3.43 1.97 -22.22
CA ILE A 93 -2.60 0.94 -21.59
C ILE A 93 -1.31 0.75 -22.42
N PRO A 94 -0.12 0.67 -21.80
CA PRO A 94 1.13 0.47 -22.52
C PRO A 94 1.10 -0.84 -23.34
N GLY A 95 1.48 -0.80 -24.62
CA GLY A 95 1.43 -1.98 -25.50
C GLY A 95 2.37 -3.12 -25.08
N ARG A 96 3.29 -2.89 -24.14
CA ARG A 96 4.15 -3.91 -23.53
C ARG A 96 3.44 -4.75 -22.46
N TRP A 97 2.30 -4.29 -21.94
CA TRP A 97 1.53 -5.01 -20.92
C TRP A 97 0.91 -6.27 -21.51
N LYS A 98 1.14 -7.41 -20.85
CA LYS A 98 0.66 -8.73 -21.31
C LYS A 98 -0.32 -9.39 -20.36
N GLY A 99 -0.53 -8.83 -19.17
CA GLY A 99 -1.45 -9.39 -18.21
C GLY A 99 -2.91 -9.21 -18.58
N THR A 100 -3.78 -9.90 -17.84
CA THR A 100 -5.21 -9.99 -18.11
C THR A 100 -6.03 -9.68 -16.87
N CYS A 101 -7.33 -9.52 -17.06
CA CYS A 101 -8.29 -9.47 -15.96
C CYS A 101 -9.17 -10.70 -15.99
N GLU A 102 -9.09 -11.49 -14.92
CA GLU A 102 -9.82 -12.74 -14.77
C GLU A 102 -11.24 -12.48 -14.28
N ASN A 103 -12.18 -13.28 -14.80
CA ASN A 103 -13.53 -13.32 -14.26
C ASN A 103 -13.56 -14.19 -13.00
N GLY A 104 -14.44 -13.87 -12.06
CA GLY A 104 -14.71 -14.69 -10.89
C GLY A 104 -15.93 -14.19 -10.11
N THR A 105 -16.11 -14.69 -8.89
CA THR A 105 -17.20 -14.27 -8.00
C THR A 105 -17.21 -12.74 -7.83
N ASP A 106 -18.32 -12.11 -8.21
CA ASP A 106 -18.54 -10.64 -8.15
C ASP A 106 -17.44 -9.80 -8.79
N PHE A 107 -16.70 -10.37 -9.75
CA PHE A 107 -15.64 -9.67 -10.47
C PHE A 107 -15.67 -10.06 -11.94
N SER A 108 -15.96 -9.08 -12.79
CA SER A 108 -15.90 -9.23 -14.25
C SER A 108 -14.60 -8.60 -14.77
N ALA A 109 -14.04 -9.14 -15.84
CA ALA A 109 -12.90 -8.57 -16.56
C ALA A 109 -13.15 -7.11 -17.01
N SER A 110 -14.42 -6.73 -17.19
CA SER A 110 -14.83 -5.35 -17.51
C SER A 110 -14.63 -4.35 -16.37
N LEU A 111 -14.34 -4.80 -15.15
CA LEU A 111 -14.00 -3.93 -14.01
C LEU A 111 -12.57 -3.39 -14.11
N CYS A 112 -11.73 -4.00 -14.96
CA CYS A 112 -10.47 -3.40 -15.32
C CYS A 112 -10.65 -2.25 -16.31
N ASN A 113 -9.76 -1.28 -16.20
CA ASN A 113 -9.79 -0.03 -16.94
C ASN A 113 -8.35 0.43 -17.22
N LYS A 114 -8.14 1.70 -17.61
CA LYS A 114 -6.75 2.17 -17.84
C LYS A 114 -5.96 2.35 -16.53
N LYS A 115 -6.57 2.28 -15.36
CA LYS A 115 -5.89 2.39 -14.05
C LYS A 115 -5.56 1.02 -13.46
N LEU A 116 -6.58 0.18 -13.25
CA LEU A 116 -6.46 -1.23 -12.92
C LEU A 116 -6.41 -2.02 -14.22
N ILE A 117 -5.20 -2.36 -14.68
CA ILE A 117 -4.98 -2.96 -16.02
C ILE A 117 -4.88 -4.49 -15.98
N GLY A 118 -4.74 -5.06 -14.78
CA GLY A 118 -4.56 -6.49 -14.56
C GLY A 118 -5.15 -6.91 -13.22
N ALA A 119 -5.80 -8.07 -13.19
CA ALA A 119 -6.41 -8.61 -11.99
C ALA A 119 -6.46 -10.14 -12.08
N ARG A 120 -5.66 -10.82 -11.24
CA ARG A 120 -5.60 -12.29 -11.16
C ARG A 120 -5.64 -12.75 -9.71
N ALA A 121 -6.13 -13.97 -9.49
CA ALA A 121 -6.19 -14.58 -8.16
C ALA A 121 -5.49 -15.95 -8.12
N PHE A 122 -4.75 -16.21 -7.05
CA PHE A 122 -3.94 -17.41 -6.85
C PHE A 122 -4.30 -18.07 -5.52
N ASN A 123 -4.94 -19.23 -5.56
CA ASN A 123 -5.38 -19.99 -4.39
C ASN A 123 -5.04 -21.48 -4.44
N LYS A 124 -4.28 -21.95 -5.44
CA LYS A 124 -4.03 -23.38 -5.62
C LYS A 124 -3.25 -23.96 -4.44
N GLY A 125 -2.23 -23.23 -3.97
CA GLY A 125 -1.47 -23.60 -2.78
C GLY A 125 -2.32 -23.59 -1.51
N PHE A 126 -3.12 -22.52 -1.33
CA PHE A 126 -4.02 -22.39 -0.19
C PHE A 126 -5.05 -23.52 -0.12
N LEU A 127 -5.68 -23.87 -1.24
CA LEU A 127 -6.64 -24.97 -1.32
C LEU A 127 -5.97 -26.34 -1.11
N ALA A 128 -4.78 -26.56 -1.67
CA ALA A 128 -4.02 -27.80 -1.49
C ALA A 128 -3.60 -28.02 -0.03
N ALA A 129 -3.37 -26.95 0.73
CA ALA A 129 -3.08 -27.01 2.17
C ALA A 129 -4.33 -27.24 3.05
N GLY A 130 -5.50 -27.51 2.45
CA GLY A 130 -6.77 -27.72 3.17
C GLY A 130 -7.52 -26.41 3.48
N GLY A 131 -7.04 -25.28 2.95
CA GLY A 131 -7.77 -24.02 2.94
C GLY A 131 -9.06 -24.13 2.13
N ARG A 132 -10.01 -23.24 2.40
CA ARG A 132 -11.28 -23.16 1.69
C ARG A 132 -11.68 -21.70 1.54
N ILE A 133 -12.14 -21.32 0.35
CA ILE A 133 -12.66 -19.97 0.12
C ILE A 133 -13.93 -19.80 0.95
N ARG A 134 -13.89 -18.89 1.92
CA ARG A 134 -14.99 -18.68 2.87
C ARG A 134 -16.11 -17.89 2.19
N HIS A 135 -17.34 -18.00 2.70
CA HIS A 135 -18.47 -17.22 2.19
C HIS A 135 -18.26 -15.70 2.30
N LYS A 136 -17.47 -15.24 3.28
CA LYS A 136 -17.10 -13.82 3.41
C LYS A 136 -16.06 -13.35 2.39
N ASP A 137 -15.56 -14.24 1.55
CA ASP A 137 -14.52 -13.99 0.56
C ASP A 137 -15.07 -14.27 -0.86
N PHE A 138 -14.30 -13.88 -1.87
CA PHE A 138 -14.64 -14.00 -3.28
C PHE A 138 -13.61 -14.86 -3.97
N ASN A 139 -14.03 -15.92 -4.68
CA ASN A 139 -13.15 -16.69 -5.57
C ASN A 139 -12.90 -15.89 -6.86
N SER A 140 -12.24 -14.76 -6.70
CA SER A 140 -11.90 -13.75 -7.70
C SER A 140 -10.91 -12.76 -7.10
N THR A 141 -10.49 -11.77 -7.88
CA THR A 141 -9.59 -10.69 -7.45
C THR A 141 -10.28 -9.63 -6.58
N ARG A 142 -11.58 -9.77 -6.27
CA ARG A 142 -12.28 -8.84 -5.38
C ARG A 142 -11.72 -8.94 -3.95
N ASP A 143 -11.48 -7.76 -3.37
CA ASP A 143 -11.00 -7.63 -1.99
C ASP A 143 -12.11 -7.93 -0.99
N PHE A 144 -11.84 -8.83 -0.04
CA PHE A 144 -12.75 -9.13 1.06
C PHE A 144 -12.39 -8.40 2.36
N ASP A 145 -11.11 -8.01 2.51
CA ASP A 145 -10.55 -7.48 3.76
C ASP A 145 -10.44 -5.95 3.73
N GLY A 146 -10.01 -5.41 2.59
CA GLY A 146 -9.72 -3.99 2.41
C GLY A 146 -8.23 -3.66 2.47
N HIS A 147 -7.38 -4.56 2.96
CA HIS A 147 -5.93 -4.37 3.01
C HIS A 147 -5.35 -4.11 1.62
N GLY A 148 -5.64 -4.97 0.63
CA GLY A 148 -5.17 -4.81 -0.75
C GLY A 148 -5.67 -3.55 -1.44
N THR A 149 -6.91 -3.15 -1.19
CA THR A 149 -7.45 -1.86 -1.67
C THR A 149 -6.72 -0.66 -1.06
N ARG A 150 -6.40 -0.74 0.24
CA ARG A 150 -5.66 0.32 0.95
C ARG A 150 -4.21 0.42 0.47
N THR A 151 -3.50 -0.69 0.33
CA THR A 151 -2.10 -0.71 -0.14
C THR A 151 -2.03 -0.23 -1.60
N SER A 152 -2.94 -0.68 -2.45
CA SER A 152 -3.08 -0.23 -3.85
C SER A 152 -3.30 1.27 -3.98
N SER A 153 -4.25 1.83 -3.21
CA SER A 153 -4.54 3.26 -3.22
C SER A 153 -3.39 4.10 -2.64
N THR A 154 -2.64 3.57 -1.69
CA THR A 154 -1.44 4.24 -1.15
C THR A 154 -0.29 4.27 -2.16
N ALA A 155 -0.03 3.15 -2.85
CA ALA A 155 1.03 3.09 -3.85
C ALA A 155 0.69 3.93 -5.08
N ALA A 156 -0.52 3.76 -5.62
CA ALA A 156 -0.89 4.30 -6.91
C ALA A 156 -2.35 4.78 -6.99
N GLY A 157 -3.02 5.19 -5.92
CA GLY A 157 -4.36 5.78 -6.03
C GLY A 157 -4.37 7.03 -6.94
N ASN A 158 -5.41 7.17 -7.77
CA ASN A 158 -5.65 8.39 -8.53
C ASN A 158 -6.09 9.54 -7.59
N HIS A 159 -6.24 10.73 -8.13
CA HIS A 159 -6.65 11.91 -7.36
C HIS A 159 -8.13 11.83 -7.00
N VAL A 160 -8.44 11.72 -5.72
CA VAL A 160 -9.83 11.72 -5.21
C VAL A 160 -10.03 12.91 -4.28
N PRO A 161 -10.67 14.00 -4.74
CA PRO A 161 -10.88 15.19 -3.94
C PRO A 161 -11.97 14.99 -2.87
N GLY A 162 -11.86 15.72 -1.77
CA GLY A 162 -12.95 15.85 -0.79
C GLY A 162 -13.16 14.63 0.12
N ILE A 163 -12.22 13.69 0.16
CA ILE A 163 -12.34 12.49 1.00
C ILE A 163 -11.87 12.78 2.43
N SER A 164 -12.42 12.03 3.37
CA SER A 164 -12.04 12.06 4.78
C SER A 164 -12.32 10.71 5.42
N HIS A 165 -11.71 10.47 6.58
CA HIS A 165 -12.08 9.35 7.44
C HIS A 165 -12.94 9.90 8.58
N PHE A 166 -14.27 9.77 8.49
CA PHE A 166 -15.23 10.36 9.46
C PHE A 166 -14.97 11.85 9.75
N GLY A 167 -14.63 12.64 8.72
CA GLY A 167 -14.28 14.07 8.84
C GLY A 167 -12.81 14.36 9.13
N TYR A 168 -12.03 13.37 9.59
CA TYR A 168 -10.58 13.51 9.78
C TYR A 168 -9.83 13.41 8.44
N ALA A 169 -8.63 14.00 8.39
CA ALA A 169 -7.74 13.94 7.23
C ALA A 169 -8.35 14.53 5.94
N ARG A 170 -9.31 15.45 6.04
CA ARG A 170 -10.03 15.96 4.87
C ARG A 170 -9.07 16.56 3.84
N GLY A 171 -9.16 16.08 2.61
CA GLY A 171 -8.30 16.56 1.52
C GLY A 171 -8.47 15.75 0.25
N THR A 172 -7.44 15.79 -0.59
CA THR A 172 -7.38 14.96 -1.81
C THR A 172 -6.51 13.74 -1.52
N ALA A 173 -7.11 12.55 -1.53
CA ALA A 173 -6.33 11.32 -1.52
C ALA A 173 -5.67 11.09 -2.87
N LYS A 174 -4.46 10.55 -2.84
CA LYS A 174 -3.70 10.13 -4.01
C LYS A 174 -2.54 9.24 -3.57
N GLY A 175 -2.16 8.30 -4.42
CA GLY A 175 -1.01 7.45 -4.18
C GLY A 175 0.32 8.17 -4.38
N VAL A 176 1.42 7.48 -4.05
CA VAL A 176 2.79 7.96 -4.30
C VAL A 176 3.02 8.19 -5.79
N ALA A 177 2.49 7.30 -6.65
CA ALA A 177 2.55 7.41 -8.10
C ALA A 177 1.14 7.44 -8.70
N PRO A 178 0.44 8.60 -8.69
CA PRO A 178 -0.97 8.66 -9.11
C PRO A 178 -1.23 8.27 -10.57
N ARG A 179 -0.21 8.34 -11.43
CA ARG A 179 -0.31 7.97 -12.86
C ARG A 179 0.29 6.61 -13.19
N ALA A 180 0.77 5.86 -12.20
CA ALA A 180 1.13 4.44 -12.36
C ALA A 180 -0.11 3.56 -12.59
N ARG A 181 0.10 2.42 -13.23
CA ARG A 181 -0.90 1.37 -13.45
C ARG A 181 -0.85 0.37 -12.30
N ILE A 182 -1.98 -0.26 -12.02
CA ILE A 182 -2.13 -1.28 -10.99
C ILE A 182 -2.39 -2.63 -11.68
N ALA A 183 -1.63 -3.64 -11.28
CA ALA A 183 -1.89 -5.04 -11.57
C ALA A 183 -2.06 -5.80 -10.25
N MET A 184 -3.29 -6.18 -9.92
CA MET A 184 -3.59 -6.88 -8.67
C MET A 184 -3.42 -8.39 -8.82
N HIS A 185 -2.62 -8.97 -7.92
CA HIS A 185 -2.41 -10.40 -7.78
C HIS A 185 -2.91 -10.80 -6.40
N LYS A 186 -4.16 -11.25 -6.30
CA LYS A 186 -4.73 -11.70 -5.03
C LYS A 186 -4.11 -13.02 -4.62
N VAL A 187 -3.46 -13.03 -3.48
CA VAL A 187 -2.81 -14.22 -2.88
C VAL A 187 -3.27 -14.46 -1.45
N GLY A 188 -3.89 -13.46 -0.81
CA GLY A 188 -4.46 -13.54 0.54
C GLY A 188 -5.93 -13.96 0.51
N TRP A 189 -6.28 -14.91 1.37
CA TRP A 189 -7.60 -15.54 1.44
C TRP A 189 -8.11 -15.58 2.88
N ALA A 190 -9.42 -15.42 3.05
CA ALA A 190 -10.01 -15.30 4.37
C ALA A 190 -9.91 -16.62 5.17
N THR A 191 -9.54 -16.51 6.44
CA THR A 191 -9.54 -17.59 7.44
C THR A 191 -10.45 -17.24 8.61
N ASP A 192 -10.53 -18.11 9.62
CA ASP A 192 -11.33 -17.85 10.82
C ASP A 192 -10.72 -16.73 11.68
N THR A 193 -9.40 -16.53 11.60
CA THR A 193 -8.64 -15.55 12.41
C THR A 193 -8.18 -14.33 11.62
N GLY A 194 -8.42 -14.26 10.31
CA GLY A 194 -8.02 -13.13 9.48
C GLY A 194 -7.91 -13.50 8.00
N ALA A 195 -6.71 -13.32 7.45
CA ALA A 195 -6.32 -13.69 6.10
C ALA A 195 -5.04 -14.54 6.15
N ASP A 196 -4.88 -15.46 5.21
CA ASP A 196 -3.67 -16.27 5.07
C ASP A 196 -3.35 -16.50 3.59
N THR A 197 -2.11 -16.89 3.30
CA THR A 197 -1.60 -17.06 1.94
C THR A 197 -0.59 -18.20 1.88
N ALA A 198 -0.61 -18.98 0.81
CA ALA A 198 0.41 -20.00 0.58
C ALA A 198 1.63 -19.38 -0.12
N ALA A 199 2.84 -19.71 0.37
CA ALA A 199 4.07 -19.28 -0.28
C ALA A 199 4.15 -19.69 -1.77
N SER A 200 3.58 -20.84 -2.13
CA SER A 200 3.47 -21.29 -3.51
C SER A 200 2.56 -20.41 -4.37
N ASP A 201 1.46 -19.88 -3.81
CA ASP A 201 0.57 -18.94 -4.52
C ASP A 201 1.26 -17.58 -4.72
N ILE A 202 2.03 -17.12 -3.73
CA ILE A 202 2.88 -15.91 -3.87
C ILE A 202 3.91 -16.10 -4.97
N LEU A 203 4.65 -17.21 -4.97
CA LEU A 203 5.67 -17.48 -6.01
C LEU A 203 5.05 -17.59 -7.41
N ALA A 204 3.90 -18.27 -7.53
CA ALA A 204 3.18 -18.36 -8.80
C ALA A 204 2.69 -17.00 -9.28
N ALA A 205 2.21 -16.15 -8.37
CA ALA A 205 1.83 -14.79 -8.68
C ALA A 205 3.02 -13.96 -9.15
N MET A 206 4.18 -14.09 -8.48
CA MET A 206 5.40 -13.34 -8.83
C MET A 206 5.91 -13.72 -10.22
N ASP A 207 5.93 -15.02 -10.52
CA ASP A 207 6.28 -15.53 -11.84
C ASP A 207 5.35 -14.96 -12.92
N GLN A 208 4.04 -15.00 -12.69
CA GLN A 208 3.07 -14.43 -13.61
C GLN A 208 3.23 -12.91 -13.77
N ALA A 209 3.52 -12.17 -12.70
CA ALA A 209 3.73 -10.72 -12.74
C ALA A 209 4.96 -10.34 -13.59
N ILE A 210 6.04 -11.14 -13.53
CA ILE A 210 7.23 -10.96 -14.37
C ILE A 210 6.85 -11.16 -15.84
N MET A 211 6.13 -12.24 -16.16
CA MET A 211 5.69 -12.50 -17.53
C MET A 211 4.75 -11.42 -18.07
N ASP A 212 3.86 -10.90 -17.23
CA ASP A 212 2.89 -9.87 -17.58
C ASP A 212 3.55 -8.50 -17.83
N GLY A 213 4.77 -8.30 -17.33
CA GLY A 213 5.60 -7.11 -17.56
C GLY A 213 5.47 -6.03 -16.48
N VAL A 214 5.27 -6.43 -15.21
CA VAL A 214 5.29 -5.53 -14.05
C VAL A 214 6.69 -4.91 -13.86
N ASP A 215 6.76 -3.63 -13.51
CA ASP A 215 8.04 -2.92 -13.28
C ASP A 215 8.48 -2.94 -11.82
N ALA A 216 7.52 -2.96 -10.89
CA ALA A 216 7.78 -2.97 -9.45
C ALA A 216 6.74 -3.84 -8.74
N MET A 217 7.19 -4.65 -7.80
CA MET A 217 6.32 -5.49 -6.97
C MET A 217 6.20 -4.89 -5.57
N SER A 218 4.96 -4.77 -5.07
CA SER A 218 4.66 -4.37 -3.71
C SER A 218 4.03 -5.54 -2.97
N LEU A 219 4.76 -6.08 -2.00
CA LEU A 219 4.32 -7.18 -1.16
C LEU A 219 4.20 -6.67 0.27
N SER A 220 2.98 -6.63 0.79
CA SER A 220 2.69 -6.26 2.18
C SER A 220 2.25 -7.50 2.95
N ILE A 221 3.10 -8.52 2.90
CA ILE A 221 2.88 -9.86 3.43
C ILE A 221 4.12 -10.23 4.22
N GLU A 222 3.94 -10.84 5.38
CA GLU A 222 5.03 -11.38 6.18
C GLU A 222 4.87 -12.89 6.39
N LYS A 223 6.00 -13.57 6.62
CA LYS A 223 6.00 -14.97 7.04
C LYS A 223 5.61 -15.04 8.51
N SER A 224 4.58 -15.82 8.84
CA SER A 224 4.29 -16.14 10.23
C SER A 224 5.43 -16.99 10.82
N MET A 225 6.06 -16.49 11.90
CA MET A 225 7.04 -17.25 12.67
C MET A 225 6.26 -18.13 13.66
N VAL A 226 5.92 -19.35 13.22
CA VAL A 226 5.49 -20.43 14.10
C VAL A 226 6.57 -21.50 14.11
#